data_AF-A0A167WDY2-F1
#
_entry.id   AF-A0A167WDY2-F1
#
_cell.length_a   1.000
_cell.length_b   1.000
_cell.length_c   1.000
_cell.angle_alpha   90.00
_cell.angle_beta   90.00
_cell.angle_gamma   90.00
#
_symmetry.space_group_name_H-M   'P 1'
#
loop_
_entity.id
_entity.type
_entity.pdbx_description
1 polymer ?
#
loop_
_entity_poly.entity_id
_entity_poly.type
_entity_poly.pdbx_seq_one_letter_code
_entity_poly.pdbx_strand_id
1 'polypeptide(L)'
;MSSILTSAPPSPSLVSSGSSRAASTLDSNEVELPVVQGNIDLEATATRHSQYYFKDGNIVFLVEEVLYNVHRYFFERDSAHFRSILGRVQGADEQNPIVLSDVSCNDFDELLAILYPTDFRRPTEKTTAQWTSVLHLSAKWGFESIQLLAIDKLTATAIPVDKIVLGRRYGISDWLPGAYEAVCTRADPLTVEEGVKLGVEDIIRISAARQ
;
A
#
# COMPACT_ATOMS: atom_id res chain seq x y z
N MET A 1 6.31 -54.43 24.14
CA MET A 1 6.35 -54.44 25.61
C MET A 1 7.66 -53.81 26.04
N SER A 2 7.59 -52.72 26.83
CA SER A 2 8.59 -52.26 27.81
C SER A 2 8.27 -50.82 28.19
N SER A 3 7.59 -50.68 29.32
CA SER A 3 7.28 -49.45 30.02
C SER A 3 8.38 -49.16 31.04
N ILE A 4 8.81 -47.91 31.21
CA ILE A 4 9.50 -47.47 32.45
C ILE A 4 8.99 -46.06 32.82
N LEU A 5 8.16 -46.03 33.87
CA LEU A 5 7.87 -44.90 34.78
C LEU A 5 9.09 -44.66 35.68
N THR A 6 9.26 -43.45 36.26
CA THR A 6 9.89 -43.12 37.59
C THR A 6 10.13 -41.58 37.64
N SER A 7 9.23 -40.77 38.24
CA SER A 7 9.16 -40.26 39.63
C SER A 7 10.02 -39.01 39.96
N ALA A 8 9.36 -37.91 40.35
CA ALA A 8 9.87 -36.85 41.26
C ALA A 8 9.85 -37.36 42.74
N PRO A 9 10.26 -36.65 43.84
CA PRO A 9 10.52 -35.21 44.11
C PRO A 9 11.80 -35.03 45.03
N PRO A 10 12.00 -34.07 46.00
CA PRO A 10 11.26 -32.88 46.46
C PRO A 10 12.07 -31.57 46.65
N SER A 11 11.34 -30.48 46.94
CA SER A 11 11.84 -29.18 47.45
C SER A 11 12.30 -29.25 48.91
N PRO A 12 13.07 -28.25 49.38
CA PRO A 12 12.63 -27.52 50.57
C PRO A 12 12.86 -26.00 50.52
N SER A 13 12.14 -25.34 51.43
CA SER A 13 11.81 -23.92 51.52
C SER A 13 12.60 -23.19 52.63
N LEU A 14 12.25 -21.90 52.84
CA LEU A 14 12.47 -21.05 54.03
C LEU A 14 13.81 -20.28 54.03
N VAL A 15 13.96 -19.00 54.42
CA VAL A 15 13.16 -17.99 55.18
C VAL A 15 13.91 -16.65 54.97
N SER A 16 13.26 -15.52 54.67
CA SER A 16 12.58 -14.54 55.54
C SER A 16 13.45 -13.40 56.09
N SER A 17 12.84 -12.21 56.11
CA SER A 17 13.07 -11.00 56.93
C SER A 17 13.63 -9.82 56.13
N GLY A 18 12.98 -8.67 56.03
CA GLY A 18 11.67 -8.27 56.55
C GLY A 18 11.48 -6.75 56.40
N SER A 19 10.21 -6.35 56.29
CA SER A 19 9.56 -5.12 56.82
C SER A 19 10.09 -3.73 56.40
N SER A 20 9.30 -2.68 56.18
CA SER A 20 7.86 -2.42 56.31
C SER A 20 7.53 -0.99 55.81
N ARG A 21 6.21 -0.70 55.72
CA ARG A 21 5.48 0.58 55.51
C ARG A 21 5.12 0.90 54.05
N ALA A 22 3.91 0.68 53.53
CA ALA A 22 2.51 0.96 53.95
C ALA A 22 1.99 2.35 53.56
N ALA A 23 1.06 2.36 52.59
CA ALA A 23 -0.17 3.19 52.48
C ALA A 23 -0.87 2.78 51.16
N SER A 24 -1.94 1.95 51.20
CA SER A 24 -3.37 2.30 50.99
C SER A 24 -3.62 3.07 49.68
N THR A 25 -4.43 2.60 48.72
CA THR A 25 -5.90 2.46 48.81
C THR A 25 -6.50 1.65 47.63
N LEU A 26 -7.58 0.88 47.92
CA LEU A 26 -8.84 0.64 47.17
C LEU A 26 -8.75 0.44 45.63
N ASP A 27 -9.05 -0.72 45.04
CA ASP A 27 -10.29 -1.52 44.94
C ASP A 27 -10.90 -1.42 43.53
N SER A 28 -11.39 -2.58 43.07
CA SER A 28 -12.30 -2.84 41.95
C SER A 28 -11.75 -2.84 40.52
N ASN A 29 -11.75 -4.06 39.96
CA ASN A 29 -11.67 -4.38 38.53
C ASN A 29 -12.69 -3.58 37.71
N GLU A 30 -12.21 -2.84 36.72
CA GLU A 30 -12.98 -2.55 35.51
C GLU A 30 -12.12 -2.89 34.28
N VAL A 31 -12.65 -3.81 33.48
CA VAL A 31 -12.14 -4.16 32.16
C VAL A 31 -12.50 -3.00 31.25
N GLU A 32 -11.52 -2.15 30.95
CA GLU A 32 -11.70 -1.02 30.04
C GLU A 32 -11.74 -1.55 28.60
N LEU A 33 -12.96 -1.69 28.07
CA LEU A 33 -13.21 -1.81 26.63
C LEU A 33 -12.67 -0.54 25.95
N PRO A 34 -12.09 -0.62 24.73
CA PRO A 34 -11.63 0.58 24.05
C PRO A 34 -12.83 1.48 23.75
N VAL A 35 -12.73 2.69 24.28
CA VAL A 35 -13.66 3.82 24.16
C VAL A 35 -14.06 4.02 22.69
N VAL A 36 -15.34 3.78 22.41
CA VAL A 36 -16.04 4.29 21.23
C VAL A 36 -16.28 5.77 21.46
N GLN A 37 -15.45 6.65 20.93
CA GLN A 37 -15.91 7.98 20.54
C GLN A 37 -14.91 8.69 19.62
N GLY A 38 -15.34 8.84 18.37
CA GLY A 38 -14.83 9.79 17.41
C GLY A 38 -15.94 10.06 16.39
N ASN A 39 -17.12 10.45 16.87
CA ASN A 39 -18.14 11.09 16.04
C ASN A 39 -17.57 12.45 15.63
N ILE A 40 -16.86 12.46 14.52
CA ILE A 40 -16.63 13.66 13.71
C ILE A 40 -17.75 13.68 12.67
N ASP A 41 -18.35 14.85 12.50
CA ASP A 41 -19.47 15.18 11.63
C ASP A 41 -19.22 14.78 10.15
N LEU A 42 -19.28 13.49 9.83
CA LEU A 42 -19.14 12.96 8.47
C LEU A 42 -20.46 13.02 7.68
N GLU A 43 -21.47 13.73 8.17
CA GLU A 43 -22.78 13.81 7.51
C GLU A 43 -22.91 14.95 6.48
N ALA A 44 -21.84 15.70 6.15
CA ALA A 44 -22.01 16.89 5.30
C ALA A 44 -21.02 17.17 4.14
N THR A 45 -19.92 16.43 3.90
CA THR A 45 -18.92 16.93 2.91
C THR A 45 -18.25 15.93 1.96
N ALA A 46 -18.61 14.65 1.95
CA ALA A 46 -18.04 13.73 0.96
C ALA A 46 -18.95 13.60 -0.28
N THR A 47 -18.39 13.80 -1.47
CA THR A 47 -19.14 13.67 -2.74
C THR A 47 -19.04 12.26 -3.30
N ARG A 48 -20.09 11.76 -3.96
CA ARG A 48 -20.05 10.44 -4.60
C ARG A 48 -19.32 10.54 -5.94
N HIS A 49 -18.39 9.63 -6.20
CA HIS A 49 -17.68 9.59 -7.47
C HIS A 49 -18.67 9.40 -8.64
N SER A 50 -18.48 10.11 -9.74
CA SER A 50 -19.43 10.09 -10.87
C SER A 50 -19.49 8.75 -11.61
N GLN A 51 -18.34 8.08 -11.76
CA GLN A 51 -18.20 6.81 -12.48
C GLN A 51 -18.16 5.57 -11.55
N TYR A 52 -17.32 5.60 -10.52
CA TYR A 52 -17.06 4.45 -9.63
C TYR A 52 -17.91 4.45 -8.35
N TYR A 53 -19.17 4.88 -8.48
CA TYR A 53 -20.18 4.76 -7.44
C TYR A 53 -21.31 3.85 -7.91
N PHE A 54 -21.10 2.55 -7.74
CA PHE A 54 -22.02 1.53 -8.20
C PHE A 54 -23.17 1.35 -7.21
N LYS A 55 -24.40 1.19 -7.71
CA LYS A 55 -25.58 0.98 -6.84
C LYS A 55 -25.54 -0.36 -6.11
N ASP A 56 -24.90 -1.34 -6.72
CA ASP A 56 -24.69 -2.71 -6.23
C ASP A 56 -23.30 -2.91 -5.60
N GLY A 57 -22.51 -1.84 -5.45
CA GLY A 57 -21.27 -1.88 -4.69
C GLY A 57 -21.51 -2.29 -3.23
N ASN A 58 -20.55 -3.01 -2.66
CA ASN A 58 -20.63 -3.60 -1.33
C ASN A 58 -19.39 -3.28 -0.47
N ILE A 59 -18.63 -2.27 -0.88
CA ILE A 59 -17.52 -1.69 -0.12
C ILE A 59 -17.37 -0.23 -0.53
N VAL A 60 -17.28 0.66 0.46
CA VAL A 60 -17.09 2.09 0.26
C VAL A 60 -15.68 2.49 0.68
N PHE A 61 -14.95 3.10 -0.25
CA PHE A 61 -13.68 3.76 0.02
C PHE A 61 -13.87 5.27 0.04
N LEU A 62 -13.15 5.95 0.93
CA LEU A 62 -13.02 7.40 0.94
C LEU A 62 -11.59 7.76 0.51
N VAL A 63 -11.48 8.48 -0.60
CA VAL A 63 -10.21 9.03 -1.12
C VAL A 63 -10.37 10.54 -1.19
N GLU A 64 -9.49 11.27 -0.51
CA GLU A 64 -9.64 12.72 -0.32
C GLU A 64 -11.04 13.04 0.28
N GLU A 65 -11.93 13.65 -0.49
CA GLU A 65 -13.32 13.96 -0.09
C GLU A 65 -14.36 13.27 -0.99
N VAL A 66 -13.96 12.16 -1.62
CA VAL A 66 -14.77 11.44 -2.61
C VAL A 66 -15.01 10.00 -2.19
N LEU A 67 -16.28 9.61 -2.16
CA LEU A 67 -16.73 8.25 -1.87
C LEU A 67 -16.79 7.43 -3.16
N TYR A 68 -16.24 6.21 -3.08
CA TYR A 68 -16.25 5.21 -4.12
C TYR A 68 -17.00 4.00 -3.60
N ASN A 69 -18.14 3.66 -4.20
CA ASN A 69 -18.85 2.42 -3.86
C ASN A 69 -18.57 1.37 -4.95
N VAL A 70 -17.74 0.39 -4.62
CA VAL A 70 -17.20 -0.59 -5.58
C VAL A 70 -17.43 -2.03 -5.11
N HIS A 71 -16.93 -3.01 -5.86
CA HIS A 71 -17.15 -4.42 -5.59
C HIS A 71 -15.95 -5.02 -4.87
N ARG A 72 -16.18 -5.43 -3.63
CA ARG A 72 -15.21 -6.05 -2.72
C ARG A 72 -14.44 -7.21 -3.34
N TYR A 73 -15.11 -8.00 -4.19
CA TYR A 73 -14.54 -9.17 -4.83
C TYR A 73 -13.22 -8.89 -5.56
N PHE A 74 -13.11 -7.81 -6.33
CA PHE A 74 -11.89 -7.50 -7.08
C PHE A 74 -10.69 -7.21 -6.16
N PHE A 75 -10.96 -6.55 -5.04
CA PHE A 75 -9.93 -6.20 -4.05
C PHE A 75 -9.48 -7.43 -3.25
N GLU A 76 -10.40 -8.30 -2.83
CA GLU A 76 -10.02 -9.52 -2.09
C GLU A 76 -9.34 -10.58 -2.96
N ARG A 77 -9.79 -10.72 -4.21
CA ARG A 77 -9.24 -11.68 -5.16
C ARG A 77 -7.80 -11.33 -5.48
N ASP A 78 -7.57 -10.10 -5.94
CA ASP A 78 -6.31 -9.72 -6.59
C ASP A 78 -5.33 -8.99 -5.69
N SER A 79 -5.75 -8.49 -4.51
CA SER A 79 -4.87 -7.79 -3.57
C SER A 79 -4.66 -8.54 -2.26
N ALA A 80 -3.39 -8.83 -1.95
CA ALA A 80 -2.99 -9.40 -0.67
C ALA A 80 -3.30 -8.46 0.51
N HIS A 81 -3.10 -7.15 0.32
CA HIS A 81 -3.38 -6.13 1.33
C HIS A 81 -4.87 -6.09 1.68
N PHE A 82 -5.72 -5.93 0.66
CA PHE A 82 -7.16 -5.82 0.86
C PHE A 82 -7.76 -7.10 1.41
N ARG A 83 -7.33 -8.28 0.95
CA ARG A 83 -7.73 -9.56 1.54
C ARG A 83 -7.48 -9.62 3.05
N SER A 84 -6.36 -9.08 3.53
CA SER A 84 -6.01 -9.05 4.95
C SER A 84 -6.86 -8.06 5.75
N ILE A 85 -7.02 -6.83 5.26
CA ILE A 85 -7.74 -5.79 6.04
C ILE A 85 -9.24 -6.07 6.01
N LEU A 86 -9.79 -6.44 4.86
CA LEU A 86 -11.23 -6.56 4.68
C LEU A 86 -11.81 -7.75 5.46
N GLY A 87 -11.02 -8.79 5.72
CA GLY A 87 -11.42 -9.87 6.63
C GLY A 87 -11.59 -9.45 8.10
N ARG A 88 -11.17 -8.23 8.47
CA ARG A 88 -11.21 -7.71 9.84
C ARG A 88 -12.17 -6.54 10.03
N VAL A 89 -12.51 -5.81 8.96
CA VAL A 89 -13.39 -4.64 9.04
C VAL A 89 -14.84 -5.08 9.23
N GLN A 90 -15.51 -4.53 10.24
CA GLN A 90 -16.97 -4.63 10.42
C GLN A 90 -17.63 -3.38 9.83
N GLY A 91 -18.28 -3.52 8.68
CA GLY A 91 -18.92 -2.42 7.96
C GLY A 91 -17.93 -1.59 7.14
N ALA A 92 -18.22 -1.43 5.85
CA ALA A 92 -17.49 -0.58 4.92
C ALA A 92 -18.53 0.11 4.02
N ASP A 93 -19.46 0.82 4.67
CA ASP A 93 -20.57 1.54 4.05
C ASP A 93 -20.32 3.05 4.03
N GLU A 94 -21.31 3.84 3.59
CA GLU A 94 -21.17 5.30 3.50
C GLU A 94 -20.92 5.97 4.86
N GLN A 95 -21.43 5.38 5.95
CA GLN A 95 -21.29 5.93 7.31
C GLN A 95 -19.93 5.59 7.91
N ASN A 96 -19.36 4.45 7.53
CA ASN A 96 -18.03 4.03 7.97
C ASN A 96 -17.17 3.57 6.78
N PRO A 97 -16.74 4.50 5.90
CA PRO A 97 -15.96 4.15 4.73
C PRO A 97 -14.52 3.78 5.08
N ILE A 98 -13.87 2.99 4.24
CA ILE A 98 -12.44 2.70 4.37
C ILE A 98 -11.64 3.86 3.78
N VAL A 99 -10.97 4.61 4.64
CA VAL A 99 -10.16 5.76 4.24
C VAL A 99 -8.84 5.30 3.61
N LEU A 100 -8.58 5.74 2.38
CA LEU A 100 -7.31 5.49 1.69
C LEU A 100 -6.45 6.76 1.74
N SER A 101 -5.59 6.84 2.75
CA SER A 101 -4.65 7.96 2.92
C SER A 101 -3.49 7.90 1.92
N ASP A 102 -2.96 9.07 1.57
CA ASP A 102 -1.84 9.27 0.65
C ASP A 102 -2.09 8.67 -0.75
N VAL A 103 -3.32 8.85 -1.25
CA VAL A 103 -3.75 8.49 -2.60
C VAL A 103 -4.61 9.61 -3.13
N SER A 104 -4.34 10.07 -4.36
CA SER A 104 -5.20 11.04 -5.05
C SER A 104 -6.36 10.32 -5.75
N CYS A 105 -7.49 11.02 -5.95
CA CYS A 105 -8.60 10.46 -6.74
C CYS A 105 -8.15 10.00 -8.12
N ASN A 106 -7.32 10.80 -8.81
CA ASN A 106 -6.81 10.45 -10.14
C ASN A 106 -6.02 9.13 -10.12
N ASP A 107 -5.11 8.93 -9.16
CA ASP A 107 -4.33 7.69 -9.11
C ASP A 107 -5.22 6.48 -8.86
N PHE A 108 -6.23 6.62 -7.99
CA PHE A 108 -7.18 5.56 -7.70
C PHE A 108 -8.05 5.24 -8.92
N ASP A 109 -8.52 6.25 -9.64
CA ASP A 109 -9.27 6.10 -10.89
C ASP A 109 -8.48 5.32 -11.94
N GLU A 110 -7.16 5.54 -12.03
CA GLU A 110 -6.32 4.81 -12.98
C GLU A 110 -6.25 3.32 -12.66
N LEU A 111 -6.24 2.94 -11.38
CA LEU A 111 -6.31 1.55 -10.93
C LEU A 111 -7.71 0.97 -11.16
N LEU A 112 -8.77 1.72 -10.81
CA LEU A 112 -10.15 1.28 -10.99
C LEU A 112 -10.49 1.06 -12.47
N ALA A 113 -9.93 1.85 -13.38
CA ALA A 113 -10.09 1.64 -14.82
C ALA A 113 -9.51 0.30 -15.32
N ILE A 114 -8.56 -0.30 -14.59
CA ILE A 114 -8.06 -1.66 -14.88
C ILE A 114 -9.04 -2.71 -14.36
N LEU A 115 -9.62 -2.50 -13.18
CA LEU A 115 -10.57 -3.42 -12.56
C LEU A 115 -11.96 -3.40 -13.23
N TYR A 116 -12.34 -2.23 -13.76
CA TYR A 116 -13.63 -1.95 -14.40
C TYR A 116 -13.42 -1.48 -15.85
N PRO A 117 -12.93 -2.35 -16.75
CA PRO A 117 -12.75 -1.99 -18.14
C PRO A 117 -14.11 -1.69 -18.79
N THR A 118 -14.22 -0.54 -19.45
CA THR A 118 -15.44 -0.13 -20.17
C THR A 118 -15.52 -0.77 -21.55
N ASP A 119 -14.38 -1.05 -22.20
CA ASP A 119 -14.28 -1.81 -23.45
C ASP A 119 -13.14 -2.83 -23.36
N PHE A 120 -13.49 -4.12 -23.35
CA PHE A 120 -12.51 -5.22 -23.30
C PHE A 120 -11.66 -5.36 -24.56
N ARG A 121 -12.15 -4.88 -25.71
CA ARG A 121 -11.42 -4.94 -26.98
C ARG A 121 -10.48 -3.76 -27.15
N ARG A 122 -10.81 -2.63 -26.54
CA ARG A 122 -10.06 -1.38 -26.62
C ARG A 122 -9.87 -0.81 -25.21
N PRO A 123 -8.90 -1.35 -24.46
CA PRO A 123 -8.55 -0.78 -23.16
C PRO A 123 -8.22 0.70 -23.30
N THR A 124 -8.63 1.50 -22.33
CA THR A 124 -8.32 2.93 -22.29
C THR A 124 -6.81 3.14 -22.40
N GLU A 125 -6.39 3.96 -23.35
CA GLU A 125 -4.99 4.34 -23.49
C GLU A 125 -4.57 5.17 -22.27
N LYS A 126 -3.38 4.86 -21.74
CA LYS A 126 -2.81 5.51 -20.56
C LYS A 126 -1.43 6.04 -20.90
N THR A 127 -1.15 7.24 -20.44
CA THR A 127 0.17 7.88 -20.47
C THR A 127 1.15 7.18 -19.53
N THR A 128 2.45 7.47 -19.67
CA THR A 128 3.50 6.98 -18.76
C THR A 128 3.22 7.38 -17.31
N ALA A 129 2.71 8.59 -17.07
CA ALA A 129 2.34 9.05 -15.73
C ALA A 129 1.21 8.21 -15.14
N GLN A 130 0.15 7.95 -15.91
CA GLN A 130 -0.98 7.13 -15.47
C GLN A 130 -0.56 5.68 -15.20
N TRP A 131 0.27 5.08 -16.06
CA TRP A 131 0.84 3.75 -15.78
C TRP A 131 1.75 3.73 -14.55
N THR A 132 2.43 4.83 -14.26
CA THR A 132 3.22 4.98 -13.03
C THR A 132 2.33 5.01 -11.79
N SER A 133 1.16 5.66 -11.84
CA SER A 133 0.14 5.63 -10.78
C SER A 133 -0.37 4.20 -10.56
N VAL A 134 -0.70 3.48 -11.63
CA VAL A 134 -1.12 2.06 -11.55
C VAL A 134 -0.02 1.21 -10.94
N LEU A 135 1.24 1.36 -11.37
CA LEU A 135 2.38 0.66 -10.79
C LEU A 135 2.52 0.94 -9.29
N HIS A 136 2.38 2.21 -8.89
CA HIS A 136 2.50 2.60 -7.49
C HIS A 136 1.44 1.95 -6.61
N LEU A 137 0.15 2.08 -6.97
CA LEU A 137 -0.94 1.55 -6.16
C LEU A 137 -0.99 0.02 -6.19
N SER A 138 -0.71 -0.61 -7.33
CA SER A 138 -0.64 -2.06 -7.43
C SER A 138 0.48 -2.63 -6.57
N ALA A 139 1.66 -2.01 -6.52
CA ALA A 139 2.72 -2.39 -5.59
C ALA A 139 2.34 -2.12 -4.13
N LYS A 140 1.77 -0.94 -3.81
CA LYS A 140 1.36 -0.54 -2.45
C LYS A 140 0.35 -1.51 -1.85
N TRP A 141 -0.59 -2.00 -2.64
CA TRP A 141 -1.66 -2.88 -2.19
C TRP A 141 -1.49 -4.35 -2.60
N GLY A 142 -0.37 -4.71 -3.25
CA GLY A 142 -0.07 -6.09 -3.63
C GLY A 142 -1.04 -6.68 -4.65
N PHE A 143 -1.40 -5.90 -5.68
CA PHE A 143 -2.08 -6.38 -6.89
C PHE A 143 -1.05 -6.91 -7.91
N GLU A 144 -0.51 -8.10 -7.66
CA GLU A 144 0.66 -8.63 -8.40
C GLU A 144 0.46 -8.67 -9.92
N SER A 145 -0.66 -9.20 -10.41
CA SER A 145 -0.92 -9.24 -11.86
C SER A 145 -1.08 -7.86 -12.50
N ILE A 146 -1.62 -6.88 -11.76
CA ILE A 146 -1.76 -5.50 -12.24
C ILE A 146 -0.40 -4.79 -12.21
N GLN A 147 0.43 -5.10 -11.21
CA GLN A 147 1.79 -4.59 -11.11
C GLN A 147 2.62 -5.05 -12.32
N LEU A 148 2.58 -6.34 -12.66
CA LEU A 148 3.25 -6.87 -13.84
C LEU A 148 2.74 -6.25 -15.14
N LEU A 149 1.42 -6.06 -15.28
CA LEU A 149 0.83 -5.35 -16.42
C LEU A 149 1.39 -3.92 -16.54
N ALA A 150 1.49 -3.17 -15.44
CA ALA A 150 2.03 -1.83 -15.45
C ALA A 150 3.53 -1.82 -15.84
N ILE A 151 4.31 -2.80 -15.36
CA ILE A 151 5.71 -3.00 -15.74
C ILE A 151 5.82 -3.26 -17.25
N ASP A 152 5.03 -4.17 -17.82
CA ASP A 152 5.08 -4.46 -19.25
C ASP A 152 4.80 -3.20 -20.09
N LYS A 153 3.82 -2.41 -19.69
CA LYS A 153 3.43 -1.17 -20.39
C LYS A 153 4.51 -0.10 -20.28
N LEU A 154 5.08 0.11 -19.09
CA LEU A 154 6.16 1.07 -18.87
C LEU A 154 7.48 0.62 -19.51
N THR A 155 7.71 -0.68 -19.64
CA THR A 155 8.89 -1.20 -20.37
C THR A 155 8.89 -0.69 -21.81
N ALA A 156 7.72 -0.62 -22.44
CA ALA A 156 7.57 -0.15 -23.81
C ALA A 156 7.58 1.39 -23.95
N THR A 157 7.11 2.14 -22.94
CA THR A 157 6.81 3.58 -23.09
C THR A 157 7.64 4.51 -22.23
N ALA A 158 8.23 4.05 -21.12
CA ALA A 158 8.96 4.90 -20.20
C ALA A 158 10.33 5.30 -20.76
N ILE A 159 10.70 6.56 -20.54
CA ILE A 159 12.03 7.08 -20.89
C ILE A 159 13.11 6.48 -19.98
N PRO A 160 14.39 6.45 -20.41
CA PRO A 160 15.47 5.85 -19.63
C PRO A 160 15.59 6.38 -18.19
N VAL A 161 15.44 7.68 -17.98
CA VAL A 161 15.50 8.28 -16.63
C VAL A 161 14.38 7.75 -15.73
N ASP A 162 13.15 7.69 -16.23
CA ASP A 162 12.03 7.15 -15.46
C ASP A 162 12.21 5.65 -15.20
N LYS A 163 12.79 4.89 -16.15
CA LYS A 163 13.13 3.47 -15.94
C LYS A 163 14.16 3.27 -14.83
N ILE A 164 15.15 4.14 -14.69
CA ILE A 164 16.12 4.09 -13.58
C ILE A 164 15.39 4.32 -12.25
N VAL A 165 14.60 5.39 -12.17
CA VAL A 165 13.91 5.80 -10.92
C VAL A 165 12.90 4.74 -10.48
N LEU A 166 12.04 4.30 -11.39
CA LEU A 166 11.02 3.30 -11.13
C LEU A 166 11.64 1.92 -10.90
N GLY A 167 12.66 1.55 -11.68
CA GLY A 167 13.36 0.28 -11.54
C GLY A 167 14.03 0.13 -10.18
N ARG A 168 14.66 1.19 -9.66
CA ARG A 168 15.20 1.19 -8.29
C ARG A 168 14.10 1.13 -7.24
N ARG A 169 13.04 1.94 -7.40
CA ARG A 169 11.95 2.04 -6.41
C ARG A 169 11.19 0.74 -6.23
N TYR A 170 10.92 0.03 -7.32
CA TYR A 170 10.09 -1.19 -7.32
C TYR A 170 10.88 -2.48 -7.53
N GLY A 171 12.21 -2.42 -7.56
CA GLY A 171 13.07 -3.60 -7.71
C GLY A 171 13.06 -4.24 -9.10
N ILE A 172 12.81 -3.47 -10.15
CA ILE A 172 12.79 -3.94 -11.55
C ILE A 172 14.21 -3.87 -12.12
N SER A 173 15.06 -4.82 -11.72
CA SER A 173 16.49 -4.81 -12.05
C SER A 173 16.78 -4.89 -13.54
N ASP A 174 15.93 -5.57 -14.32
CA ASP A 174 16.11 -5.77 -15.76
C ASP A 174 16.11 -4.45 -16.56
N TRP A 175 15.49 -3.39 -16.03
CA TRP A 175 15.49 -2.08 -16.68
C TRP A 175 16.80 -1.34 -16.52
N LEU A 176 17.53 -1.57 -15.42
CA LEU A 176 18.61 -0.69 -14.99
C LEU A 176 19.79 -0.65 -15.98
N PRO A 177 20.36 -1.80 -16.43
CA PRO A 177 21.55 -1.76 -17.29
C PRO A 177 21.31 -0.98 -18.59
N GLY A 178 20.24 -1.31 -19.33
CA GLY A 178 19.92 -0.65 -20.59
C GLY A 178 19.51 0.82 -20.40
N ALA A 179 18.86 1.15 -19.28
CA ALA A 179 18.49 2.54 -19.00
C ALA A 179 19.72 3.40 -18.66
N TYR A 180 20.63 2.92 -17.81
CA TYR A 180 21.88 3.62 -17.53
C TYR A 180 22.74 3.77 -18.78
N GLU A 181 22.89 2.72 -19.58
CA GLU A 181 23.63 2.79 -20.86
C GLU A 181 23.04 3.87 -21.78
N ALA A 182 21.72 3.91 -21.96
CA ALA A 182 21.05 4.91 -22.78
C ALA A 182 21.26 6.34 -22.26
N VAL A 183 21.24 6.54 -20.93
CA VAL A 183 21.50 7.86 -20.34
C VAL A 183 22.98 8.26 -20.44
N CYS A 184 23.92 7.32 -20.34
CA CYS A 184 25.36 7.61 -20.46
C CYS A 184 25.79 7.86 -21.92
N THR A 185 25.19 7.17 -22.88
CA THR A 185 25.64 7.23 -24.29
C THR A 185 24.94 8.29 -25.14
N ARG A 186 23.81 8.83 -24.71
CA ARG A 186 23.08 9.86 -25.48
C ARG A 186 23.88 11.17 -25.59
N ALA A 187 23.71 11.91 -26.69
CA ALA A 187 24.41 13.18 -26.91
C ALA A 187 24.07 14.25 -25.87
N ASP A 188 22.79 14.42 -25.55
CA ASP A 188 22.34 15.47 -24.63
C ASP A 188 22.69 15.16 -23.16
N PRO A 189 23.16 16.16 -22.39
CA PRO A 189 23.40 16.01 -20.96
C PRO A 189 22.09 15.79 -20.19
N LEU A 190 22.19 15.47 -18.90
CA LEU A 190 21.04 15.44 -18.01
C LEU A 190 20.43 16.84 -17.88
N THR A 191 19.10 16.93 -17.99
CA THR A 191 18.39 18.17 -17.65
C THR A 191 18.29 18.31 -16.13
N VAL A 192 17.92 19.50 -15.66
CA VAL A 192 17.71 19.76 -14.22
C VAL A 192 16.59 18.89 -13.69
N GLU A 193 15.50 18.73 -14.45
CA GLU A 193 14.34 17.92 -14.09
C GLU A 193 14.69 16.44 -13.97
N GLU A 194 15.51 15.92 -14.89
CA GLU A 194 16.02 14.55 -14.82
C GLU A 194 16.97 14.37 -13.63
N GLY A 195 17.84 15.36 -13.37
CA GLY A 195 18.72 15.36 -12.21
C GLY A 195 17.95 15.29 -10.89
N VAL A 196 16.89 16.09 -10.75
CA VAL A 196 16.02 16.08 -9.56
C VAL A 196 15.38 14.70 -9.36
N LYS A 197 14.94 14.04 -10.44
CA LYS A 197 14.36 12.70 -10.38
C LYS A 197 15.36 11.61 -9.96
N LEU A 198 16.57 11.65 -10.53
CA LEU A 198 17.63 10.66 -10.29
C LEU A 198 18.26 10.81 -8.90
N GLY A 199 18.36 12.04 -8.41
CA GLY A 199 19.07 12.35 -7.18
C GLY A 199 20.59 12.36 -7.35
N VAL A 200 21.28 12.88 -6.34
CA VAL A 200 22.71 13.26 -6.42
C VAL A 200 23.62 12.07 -6.75
N GLU A 201 23.35 10.90 -6.18
CA GLU A 201 24.17 9.70 -6.37
C GLU A 201 24.22 9.26 -7.84
N ASP A 202 23.07 9.20 -8.50
CA ASP A 202 22.97 8.81 -9.91
C ASP A 202 23.58 9.87 -10.82
N ILE A 203 23.38 11.16 -10.53
CA ILE A 203 24.03 12.25 -11.28
C ILE A 203 25.55 12.09 -11.27
N ILE A 204 26.15 11.83 -10.10
CA ILE A 204 27.61 11.66 -9.96
C ILE A 204 28.09 10.46 -10.77
N ARG A 205 27.41 9.31 -10.66
CA ARG A 205 27.77 8.08 -11.39
C ARG A 205 27.64 8.25 -12.90
N ILE A 206 26.54 8.82 -13.37
CA ILE A 206 26.30 9.07 -14.79
C ILE A 206 27.33 10.05 -15.32
N SER A 207 27.59 11.16 -14.61
CA SER A 207 28.60 12.14 -15.01
C SER A 207 30.00 11.52 -15.12
N ALA A 208 30.40 10.67 -14.17
CA ALA A 208 31.68 9.97 -14.20
C ALA A 208 31.80 8.98 -15.37
N ALA A 209 30.70 8.40 -15.83
CA ALA A 209 30.67 7.43 -16.93
C ALA A 209 30.64 8.07 -18.33
N ARG A 210 30.27 9.35 -18.45
CA ARG A 210 30.12 10.08 -19.74
C ARG A 210 31.42 10.67 -20.30
N GLN A 211 32.59 10.14 -19.91
CA GLN A 211 33.91 10.67 -20.30
C GLN A 211 34.30 10.38 -21.75
#